data_AF-A0AAV6AHY0-F1
#
_entry.id   AF-A0AAV6AHY0-F1
#
_cell.length_a   1.000
_cell.length_b   1.000
_cell.length_c   1.000
_cell.angle_alpha   90.00
_cell.angle_beta   90.00
_cell.angle_gamma   90.00
#
_symmetry.space_group_name_H-M   'P 1'
#
loop_
_entity.id
_entity.type
_entity.pdbx_description
1 polymer ?
#
loop_
_entity_poly.entity_id
_entity_poly.type
_entity_poly.pdbx_seq_one_letter_code
_entity_poly.pdbx_strand_id
1 'polypeptide(L)'
;MHLDVVFAADPRFPGGTSSATLMDMRAVRRMGLTAGLLPVRSAVLSTVRGMHPRLRAGMEAAGIVPLAPDSPVTCDLLLAEHPTLFLYMADRPTLVRPRAAVLIANHPPRIGRTTPEYDLVEVLDNMERLFGVDAHVAPISPIVRDLILETPVRRDRITSSDLTRIIDVDDWAMPIRPPRAGEPVVIGRHGRPDPLKWPDTIEDVLAAYPVREDVRVHMLGGGPPNALMDHWPGSWRIQPFRVDHPKTFLEGIDFYVYFHSRAWIEAFGLSVLEAMAAGKVVIVSDSFRSLFGGGVLYATPADVMEIVDRLRDDPAAYVEQATRARAIAAERFSYPTFEAQFSEIRREIGAESRDETAPARSVARTPIADPPTAAAVPASPLPTRRLMLVSSNGIGLGHITRLAAIARRLPGYVEPVFYTLSQGASLLRDLGYNADFVPSHQARGFTGESWNRAFAHDFAAALEYHAPEAVVFDGSMPYTGLVDVLDARPRLTSFWMRRALWKPGQSEIALVRDMHFTAVIEPGDIAEREDVGTTVLGRQDVLRVPPILLHDATERLSRGDARRALDLPETGRIVCLQLGILGDTDLAPLRAA
;
A
#
# COMPACT_ATOMS: atom_id res chain seq x y z
N MET A 1 -14.89 4.73 -19.89
CA MET A 1 -13.50 4.43 -20.31
C MET A 1 -13.38 2.93 -20.55
N HIS A 2 -12.56 2.50 -21.51
CA HIS A 2 -12.23 1.08 -21.71
C HIS A 2 -10.76 0.83 -21.36
N LEU A 3 -10.45 -0.30 -20.72
CA LEU A 3 -9.11 -0.74 -20.35
C LEU A 3 -8.93 -2.21 -20.73
N ASP A 4 -7.71 -2.64 -21.06
CA ASP A 4 -7.44 -4.05 -21.33
C ASP A 4 -7.52 -4.87 -20.03
N VAL A 5 -6.92 -4.36 -18.96
CA VAL A 5 -6.84 -5.05 -17.66
C VAL A 5 -7.24 -4.14 -16.51
N VAL A 6 -8.07 -4.64 -15.59
CA VAL A 6 -8.31 -3.99 -14.30
C VAL A 6 -7.84 -4.90 -13.18
N PHE A 7 -6.89 -4.42 -12.38
CA PHE A 7 -6.48 -5.08 -11.16
C PHE A 7 -7.48 -4.72 -10.05
N ALA A 8 -8.07 -5.70 -9.39
CA ALA A 8 -8.80 -5.51 -8.15
C ALA A 8 -7.88 -5.93 -6.98
N ALA A 9 -7.46 -4.96 -6.17
CA ALA A 9 -6.54 -5.21 -5.06
C ALA A 9 -6.81 -4.28 -3.88
N ASP A 10 -6.40 -4.70 -2.68
CA ASP A 10 -6.33 -3.80 -1.54
C ASP A 10 -4.98 -3.08 -1.54
N PRO A 11 -4.92 -1.77 -1.87
CA PRO A 11 -3.66 -1.03 -1.96
C PRO A 11 -2.95 -0.86 -0.61
N ARG A 12 -3.58 -1.29 0.49
CA ARG A 12 -3.05 -1.21 1.85
C ARG A 12 -2.20 -2.43 2.24
N PHE A 13 -2.25 -3.52 1.48
CA PHE A 13 -1.43 -4.70 1.80
C PHE A 13 0.05 -4.29 1.95
N PRO A 14 0.78 -4.79 2.96
CA PRO A 14 2.19 -4.46 3.11
C PRO A 14 3.10 -5.53 2.50
N GLY A 15 4.29 -5.11 2.07
CA GLY A 15 5.38 -6.02 1.72
C GLY A 15 5.14 -6.82 0.43
N GLY A 16 5.36 -8.14 0.50
CA GLY A 16 5.44 -9.03 -0.67
C GLY A 16 4.19 -9.03 -1.56
N THR A 17 2.98 -8.94 -0.98
CA THR A 17 1.74 -8.89 -1.78
C THR A 17 1.70 -7.67 -2.69
N SER A 18 2.00 -6.48 -2.17
CA SER A 18 2.03 -5.27 -3.01
C SER A 18 3.20 -5.23 -3.98
N SER A 19 4.35 -5.81 -3.62
CA SER A 19 5.46 -5.97 -4.57
C SER A 19 5.06 -6.88 -5.74
N ALA A 20 4.39 -8.00 -5.46
CA ALA A 20 3.92 -8.94 -6.47
C ALA A 20 2.87 -8.31 -7.40
N THR A 21 1.82 -7.69 -6.85
CA THR A 21 0.82 -6.97 -7.64
C THR A 21 1.44 -5.87 -8.51
N LEU A 22 2.44 -5.15 -8.00
CA LEU A 22 3.15 -4.14 -8.80
C LEU A 22 3.96 -4.78 -9.95
N MET A 23 4.56 -5.97 -9.75
CA MET A 23 5.25 -6.67 -10.82
C MET A 23 4.28 -7.11 -11.92
N ASP A 24 3.11 -7.61 -11.55
CA ASP A 24 2.08 -8.03 -12.51
C ASP A 24 1.53 -6.83 -13.30
N MET A 25 1.31 -5.69 -12.63
CA MET A 25 0.99 -4.41 -13.28
C MET A 25 2.06 -3.99 -14.29
N ARG A 26 3.34 -4.08 -13.91
CA ARG A 26 4.46 -3.76 -14.83
C ARG A 26 4.50 -4.73 -16.01
N ALA A 27 4.27 -6.01 -15.79
CA ALA A 27 4.26 -7.02 -16.85
C ALA A 27 3.18 -6.71 -17.90
N VAL A 28 1.95 -6.45 -17.45
CA VAL A 28 0.85 -6.05 -18.32
C VAL A 28 1.17 -4.77 -19.10
N ARG A 29 1.77 -3.76 -18.46
CA ARG A 29 2.18 -2.52 -19.14
C ARG A 29 3.31 -2.73 -20.15
N ARG A 30 4.26 -3.64 -19.89
CA ARG A 30 5.33 -4.01 -20.85
C ARG A 30 4.78 -4.71 -22.09
N MET A 31 3.65 -5.40 -21.97
CA MET A 31 2.91 -5.96 -23.10
C MET A 31 2.13 -4.91 -23.90
N GLY A 32 2.20 -3.62 -23.53
CA GLY A 32 1.51 -2.51 -24.21
C GLY A 32 0.04 -2.34 -23.81
N LEU A 33 -0.48 -3.16 -22.89
CA LEU A 33 -1.89 -3.16 -22.48
C LEU A 33 -2.20 -2.01 -21.51
N THR A 34 -3.33 -1.36 -21.70
CA THR A 34 -3.88 -0.36 -20.78
C THR A 34 -4.36 -1.02 -19.49
N ALA A 35 -4.08 -0.38 -18.34
CA ALA A 35 -4.42 -0.97 -17.05
C ALA A 35 -4.88 0.05 -16.01
N GLY A 36 -5.78 -0.40 -15.13
CA GLY A 36 -6.26 0.36 -13.98
C GLY A 36 -6.27 -0.46 -12.69
N LEU A 37 -6.34 0.22 -11.55
CA LEU A 37 -6.51 -0.39 -10.23
C LEU A 37 -7.89 -0.02 -9.67
N LEU A 38 -8.75 -1.01 -9.47
CA LEU A 38 -9.94 -0.92 -8.64
C LEU A 38 -9.55 -1.23 -7.18
N PRO A 39 -9.54 -0.24 -6.26
CA PRO A 39 -9.27 -0.50 -4.86
C PRO A 39 -10.43 -1.26 -4.22
N VAL A 40 -10.15 -2.45 -3.68
CA VAL A 40 -11.13 -3.28 -2.95
C VAL A 40 -10.60 -3.50 -1.53
N ARG A 41 -11.42 -3.24 -0.51
CA ARG A 41 -11.02 -3.45 0.89
C ARG A 41 -11.07 -4.94 1.22
N SER A 42 -9.93 -5.50 1.62
CA SER A 42 -9.84 -6.82 2.19
C SER A 42 -10.45 -6.85 3.60
N ALA A 43 -11.13 -7.94 3.94
CA ALA A 43 -11.70 -8.16 5.27
C ALA A 43 -10.64 -8.41 6.36
N VAL A 44 -9.42 -8.83 5.98
CA VAL A 44 -8.37 -9.18 6.96
C VAL A 44 -7.52 -7.98 7.42
N LEU A 45 -7.67 -6.82 6.77
CA LEU A 45 -6.97 -5.59 7.15
C LEU A 45 -7.88 -4.67 7.97
N SER A 46 -7.79 -4.80 9.29
CA SER A 46 -8.56 -4.01 10.26
C SER A 46 -8.11 -2.55 10.36
N THR A 47 -6.83 -2.25 10.11
CA THR A 47 -6.29 -0.89 10.18
C THR A 47 -6.42 -0.16 8.85
N VAL A 48 -6.93 1.08 8.88
CA VAL A 48 -7.00 1.93 7.69
C VAL A 48 -5.68 2.66 7.53
N ARG A 49 -4.89 2.23 6.55
CA ARG A 49 -3.65 2.88 6.11
C ARG A 49 -3.87 3.44 4.70
N GLY A 50 -3.09 4.46 4.32
CA GLY A 50 -3.04 4.92 2.93
C GLY A 50 -2.45 3.83 2.02
N MET A 51 -2.60 4.01 0.70
CA MET A 51 -1.93 3.15 -0.28
C MET A 51 -0.43 3.06 0.03
N HIS A 52 0.12 1.84 -0.01
CA HIS A 52 1.53 1.62 0.26
C HIS A 52 2.40 2.52 -0.66
N PRO A 53 3.35 3.33 -0.14
CA PRO A 53 4.05 4.35 -0.95
C PRO A 53 4.78 3.79 -2.18
N ARG A 54 5.36 2.59 -2.08
CA ARG A 54 6.01 1.93 -3.23
C ARG A 54 5.01 1.49 -4.29
N LEU A 55 3.83 1.04 -3.88
CA LEU A 55 2.77 0.67 -4.82
C LEU A 55 2.29 1.92 -5.57
N ARG A 56 2.05 3.02 -4.84
CA ARG A 56 1.67 4.31 -5.43
C ARG A 56 2.69 4.82 -6.44
N ALA A 57 3.95 4.94 -6.03
CA ALA A 57 5.03 5.40 -6.92
C ALA A 57 5.22 4.46 -8.12
N GLY A 58 5.10 3.14 -7.90
CA GLY A 58 5.18 2.14 -8.95
C GLY A 58 4.02 2.22 -9.96
N MET A 59 2.80 2.46 -9.48
CA MET A 59 1.62 2.66 -10.32
C MET A 59 1.73 3.93 -11.16
N GLU A 60 2.14 5.05 -10.55
CA GLU A 60 2.38 6.32 -11.25
C GLU A 60 3.43 6.13 -12.36
N ALA A 61 4.55 5.47 -12.05
CA ALA A 61 5.61 5.19 -13.03
C ALA A 61 5.18 4.23 -14.15
N ALA A 62 4.31 3.26 -13.85
CA ALA A 62 3.79 2.31 -14.84
C ALA A 62 2.57 2.85 -15.63
N GLY A 63 2.02 4.00 -15.24
CA GLY A 63 0.81 4.58 -15.84
C GLY A 63 -0.46 3.79 -15.53
N ILE A 64 -0.56 3.22 -14.32
CA ILE A 64 -1.77 2.53 -13.84
C ILE A 64 -2.78 3.56 -13.35
N VAL A 65 -3.98 3.54 -13.91
CA VAL A 65 -5.04 4.50 -13.56
C VAL A 65 -5.78 4.03 -12.30
N PRO A 66 -5.80 4.80 -11.20
CA PRO A 66 -6.66 4.49 -10.06
C PRO A 66 -8.12 4.69 -10.45
N LEU A 67 -8.96 3.69 -10.16
CA LEU A 67 -10.38 3.70 -10.48
C LEU A 67 -11.21 3.97 -9.24
N ALA A 68 -12.32 4.67 -9.42
CA ALA A 68 -13.37 4.78 -8.41
C ALA A 68 -14.42 3.67 -8.66
N PRO A 69 -14.96 3.01 -7.62
CA PRO A 69 -15.93 1.91 -7.82
C PRO A 69 -17.18 2.29 -8.61
N ASP A 70 -17.63 3.54 -8.53
CA ASP A 70 -18.79 4.08 -9.26
C ASP A 70 -18.42 4.66 -10.63
N SER A 71 -17.15 4.58 -11.05
CA SER A 71 -16.75 5.05 -12.37
C SER A 71 -17.16 4.03 -13.43
N PRO A 72 -17.89 4.42 -14.49
CA PRO A 72 -18.26 3.52 -15.58
C PRO A 72 -17.02 3.15 -16.40
N VAL A 73 -16.51 1.96 -16.14
CA VAL A 73 -15.32 1.39 -16.77
C VAL A 73 -15.67 0.02 -17.34
N THR A 74 -15.31 -0.22 -18.59
CA THR A 74 -15.33 -1.58 -19.15
C THR A 74 -13.91 -2.09 -19.24
N CYS A 75 -13.70 -3.40 -19.10
CA CYS A 75 -12.41 -4.00 -19.41
C CYS A 75 -12.51 -5.40 -19.99
N ASP A 76 -11.45 -5.84 -20.67
CA ASP A 76 -11.41 -7.22 -21.19
C ASP A 76 -11.23 -8.23 -20.05
N LEU A 77 -10.31 -7.94 -19.12
CA LEU A 77 -10.03 -8.83 -17.99
C LEU A 77 -9.98 -8.06 -16.67
N LEU A 78 -10.60 -8.63 -15.63
CA LEU A 78 -10.37 -8.25 -14.24
C LEU A 78 -9.50 -9.28 -13.53
N LEU A 79 -8.39 -8.84 -12.94
CA LEU A 79 -7.48 -9.65 -12.12
C LEU A 79 -7.67 -9.30 -10.64
N ALA A 80 -8.27 -10.21 -9.87
CA ALA A 80 -8.41 -10.08 -8.43
C ALA A 80 -7.17 -10.63 -7.71
N GLU A 81 -6.39 -9.77 -7.07
CA GLU A 81 -5.04 -10.11 -6.59
C GLU A 81 -4.98 -10.93 -5.31
N HIS A 82 -6.12 -11.14 -4.62
CA HIS A 82 -6.19 -11.89 -3.37
C HIS A 82 -7.61 -12.41 -3.09
N PRO A 83 -7.78 -13.66 -2.61
CA PRO A 83 -9.10 -14.21 -2.22
C PRO A 83 -9.85 -13.40 -1.15
N THR A 84 -9.12 -12.75 -0.24
CA THR A 84 -9.71 -12.02 0.90
C THR A 84 -10.49 -10.76 0.51
N LEU A 85 -10.37 -10.33 -0.75
CA LEU A 85 -11.04 -9.15 -1.30
C LEU A 85 -12.54 -9.37 -1.51
N PHE A 86 -12.96 -10.63 -1.69
CA PHE A 86 -14.34 -11.00 -2.03
C PHE A 86 -14.92 -12.05 -1.08
N LEU A 87 -14.40 -12.13 0.15
CA LEU A 87 -15.00 -12.96 1.22
C LEU A 87 -16.43 -12.53 1.52
N TYR A 88 -16.70 -11.24 1.39
CA TYR A 88 -18.02 -10.66 1.59
C TYR A 88 -18.42 -9.90 0.33
N MET A 89 -19.73 -9.85 0.07
CA MET A 89 -20.27 -8.96 -0.95
C MET A 89 -19.97 -7.49 -0.62
N ALA A 90 -19.65 -6.71 -1.64
CA ALA A 90 -19.45 -5.28 -1.49
C ALA A 90 -20.73 -4.60 -0.97
N ASP A 91 -20.56 -3.65 -0.06
CA ASP A 91 -21.65 -2.85 0.51
C ASP A 91 -22.20 -1.80 -0.48
N ARG A 92 -21.48 -1.59 -1.58
CA ARG A 92 -21.87 -0.71 -2.70
C ARG A 92 -21.64 -1.41 -4.04
N PRO A 93 -22.53 -1.18 -5.03
CA PRO A 93 -22.31 -1.70 -6.37
C PRO A 93 -21.10 -1.04 -7.03
N THR A 94 -20.43 -1.79 -7.91
CA THR A 94 -19.39 -1.26 -8.80
C THR A 94 -19.99 -1.01 -10.19
N LEU A 95 -19.48 -0.02 -10.91
CA LEU A 95 -19.76 0.24 -12.34
C LEU A 95 -18.64 -0.26 -13.26
N VAL A 96 -17.68 -1.01 -12.72
CA VAL A 96 -16.69 -1.74 -13.50
C VAL A 96 -17.33 -2.99 -14.12
N ARG A 97 -17.23 -3.13 -15.44
CA ARG A 97 -17.82 -4.23 -16.24
C ARG A 97 -16.72 -4.95 -17.02
N PRO A 98 -16.09 -5.98 -16.43
CA PRO A 98 -15.15 -6.83 -17.16
C PRO A 98 -15.88 -7.76 -18.13
N ARG A 99 -15.17 -8.30 -19.12
CA ARG A 99 -15.66 -9.41 -19.96
C ARG A 99 -15.39 -10.78 -19.34
N ALA A 100 -14.31 -10.90 -18.59
CA ALA A 100 -13.98 -12.06 -17.77
C ALA A 100 -13.30 -11.62 -16.46
N ALA A 101 -13.42 -12.42 -15.42
CA ALA A 101 -12.77 -12.19 -14.14
C ALA A 101 -11.92 -13.40 -13.72
N VAL A 102 -10.71 -13.13 -13.22
CA VAL A 102 -9.79 -14.14 -12.70
C VAL A 102 -9.34 -13.74 -11.32
N LEU A 103 -9.53 -14.64 -10.35
CA LEU A 103 -8.94 -14.58 -9.04
C LEU A 103 -7.54 -15.17 -9.06
N ILE A 104 -6.54 -14.37 -8.73
CA ILE A 104 -5.18 -14.85 -8.46
C ILE A 104 -5.17 -15.41 -7.03
N ALA A 105 -5.11 -16.73 -6.90
CA ALA A 105 -5.10 -17.41 -5.60
C ALA A 105 -3.73 -17.29 -4.93
N ASN A 106 -3.46 -16.11 -4.40
CA ASN A 106 -2.16 -15.76 -3.82
C ASN A 106 -1.92 -16.32 -2.40
N HIS A 107 -2.92 -16.97 -1.84
CA HIS A 107 -2.96 -17.57 -0.52
C HIS A 107 -3.63 -18.94 -0.66
N PRO A 108 -3.17 -20.00 0.03
CA PRO A 108 -3.88 -21.28 0.03
C PRO A 108 -5.27 -21.15 0.66
N PRO A 109 -6.26 -21.97 0.24
CA PRO A 109 -7.61 -21.98 0.82
C PRO A 109 -7.68 -22.56 2.24
N ARG A 110 -6.55 -23.01 2.80
CA ARG A 110 -6.44 -23.57 4.16
C ARG A 110 -5.05 -23.36 4.76
N ILE A 111 -4.98 -23.31 6.08
CA ILE A 111 -3.75 -23.43 6.87
C ILE A 111 -3.51 -24.91 7.17
N GLY A 112 -2.27 -25.35 6.91
CA GLY A 112 -1.89 -26.74 7.10
C GLY A 112 -2.82 -27.69 6.35
N ARG A 113 -3.09 -28.86 6.94
CA ARG A 113 -3.93 -29.88 6.28
C ARG A 113 -5.42 -29.76 6.58
N THR A 114 -5.85 -28.95 7.56
CA THR A 114 -7.19 -29.10 8.16
C THR A 114 -7.97 -27.81 8.38
N THR A 115 -7.36 -26.62 8.42
CA THR A 115 -8.06 -25.38 8.82
C THR A 115 -8.42 -24.55 7.60
N PRO A 116 -9.70 -24.42 7.20
CA PRO A 116 -10.08 -23.56 6.08
C PRO A 116 -9.76 -22.09 6.36
N GLU A 117 -9.18 -21.40 5.39
CA GLU A 117 -8.92 -19.94 5.43
C GLU A 117 -10.08 -19.16 4.80
N TYR A 118 -10.61 -19.69 3.71
CA TYR A 118 -11.76 -19.12 3.01
C TYR A 118 -12.46 -20.18 2.15
N ASP A 119 -13.74 -19.97 1.90
CA ASP A 119 -14.48 -20.77 0.93
C ASP A 119 -14.26 -20.20 -0.48
N LEU A 120 -13.49 -20.91 -1.30
CA LEU A 120 -13.17 -20.47 -2.66
C LEU A 120 -14.40 -20.44 -3.58
N VAL A 121 -15.40 -21.29 -3.35
CA VAL A 121 -16.65 -21.25 -4.12
C VAL A 121 -17.38 -19.95 -3.82
N GLU A 122 -17.52 -19.61 -2.54
CA GLU A 122 -18.19 -18.37 -2.11
C GLU A 122 -17.48 -17.12 -2.64
N VAL A 123 -16.14 -17.08 -2.60
CA VAL A 123 -15.34 -15.97 -3.13
C VAL A 123 -15.60 -15.76 -4.62
N LEU A 124 -15.56 -16.82 -5.41
CA LEU A 124 -15.79 -16.72 -6.86
C LEU A 124 -17.25 -16.36 -7.17
N ASP A 125 -18.21 -16.90 -6.44
CA ASP A 125 -19.64 -16.57 -6.60
C ASP A 125 -19.92 -15.09 -6.25
N ASN A 126 -19.23 -14.54 -5.24
CA ASN A 126 -19.31 -13.11 -4.92
C ASN A 126 -18.72 -12.23 -6.05
N MET A 127 -17.63 -12.67 -6.68
CA MET A 127 -17.09 -11.99 -7.86
C MET A 127 -18.10 -12.02 -9.03
N GLU A 128 -18.71 -13.17 -9.31
CA GLU A 128 -19.71 -13.32 -10.37
C GLU A 128 -20.94 -12.41 -10.13
N ARG A 129 -21.44 -12.38 -8.89
CA ARG A 129 -22.55 -11.49 -8.51
C ARG A 129 -22.20 -10.02 -8.66
N LEU A 130 -20.96 -9.63 -8.32
CA LEU A 130 -20.52 -8.24 -8.36
C LEU A 130 -20.25 -7.73 -9.79
N PHE A 131 -19.65 -8.57 -10.63
CA PHE A 131 -19.20 -8.18 -11.97
C PHE A 131 -20.11 -8.65 -13.11
N GLY A 132 -20.99 -9.61 -12.86
CA GLY A 132 -21.94 -10.13 -13.85
C GLY A 132 -21.29 -10.98 -14.95
N VAL A 133 -20.12 -11.57 -14.69
CA VAL A 133 -19.38 -12.47 -15.59
C VAL A 133 -18.83 -13.65 -14.82
N ASP A 134 -18.57 -14.76 -15.52
CA ASP A 134 -17.98 -15.97 -14.93
C ASP A 134 -16.60 -15.67 -14.33
N ALA A 135 -16.39 -16.17 -13.10
CA ALA A 135 -15.14 -15.99 -12.36
C ALA A 135 -14.32 -17.29 -12.35
N HIS A 136 -13.07 -17.17 -12.78
CA HIS A 136 -12.09 -18.24 -12.77
C HIS A 136 -11.05 -18.01 -11.67
N VAL A 137 -10.28 -19.04 -11.33
CA VAL A 137 -9.17 -18.97 -10.38
C VAL A 137 -7.88 -19.42 -11.05
N ALA A 138 -6.84 -18.58 -10.94
CA ALA A 138 -5.49 -18.88 -11.35
C ALA A 138 -4.63 -19.17 -10.10
N PRO A 139 -4.15 -20.41 -9.90
CA PRO A 139 -3.19 -20.73 -8.86
C PRO A 139 -1.85 -20.04 -9.11
N ILE A 140 -1.12 -19.70 -8.05
CA ILE A 140 0.22 -19.08 -8.17
C ILE A 140 1.37 -20.08 -8.10
N SER A 141 1.07 -21.35 -7.81
CA SER A 141 2.05 -22.43 -7.70
C SER A 141 1.39 -23.81 -7.84
N PRO A 142 2.19 -24.85 -8.13
CA PRO A 142 1.70 -26.23 -8.15
C PRO A 142 1.07 -26.66 -6.81
N ILE A 143 1.65 -26.23 -5.69
CA ILE A 143 1.10 -26.56 -4.36
C ILE A 143 -0.26 -25.91 -4.18
N VAL A 144 -0.41 -24.63 -4.52
CA VAL A 144 -1.72 -23.96 -4.42
C VAL A 144 -2.74 -24.60 -5.37
N ARG A 145 -2.32 -25.01 -6.58
CA ARG A 145 -3.16 -25.76 -7.51
C ARG A 145 -3.68 -27.06 -6.90
N ASP A 146 -2.80 -27.88 -6.34
CA ASP A 146 -3.19 -29.15 -5.69
C ASP A 146 -4.20 -28.90 -4.56
N LEU A 147 -3.97 -27.86 -3.75
CA LEU A 147 -4.88 -27.52 -2.65
C LEU A 147 -6.24 -27.02 -3.15
N ILE A 148 -6.29 -26.26 -4.25
CA ILE A 148 -7.54 -25.84 -4.91
C ILE A 148 -8.24 -27.05 -5.51
N LEU A 149 -7.50 -28.00 -6.08
CA LEU A 149 -8.08 -29.22 -6.64
C LEU A 149 -8.77 -30.09 -5.58
N GLU A 150 -8.36 -29.99 -4.32
CA GLU A 150 -9.03 -30.64 -3.18
C GLU A 150 -10.32 -29.92 -2.73
N THR A 151 -10.62 -28.73 -3.23
CA THR A 151 -11.85 -27.99 -2.91
C THR A 151 -13.04 -28.41 -3.80
N PRO A 152 -14.29 -28.10 -3.42
CA PRO A 152 -15.48 -28.34 -4.25
C PRO A 152 -15.60 -27.45 -5.50
N VAL A 153 -14.63 -26.59 -5.78
CA VAL A 153 -14.64 -25.71 -6.97
C VAL A 153 -14.68 -26.55 -8.24
N ARG A 154 -15.58 -26.18 -9.15
CA ARG A 154 -15.71 -26.84 -10.45
C ARG A 154 -14.41 -26.70 -11.26
N ARG A 155 -14.01 -27.79 -11.93
CA ARG A 155 -12.73 -27.85 -12.66
C ARG A 155 -12.62 -26.85 -13.80
N ASP A 156 -13.74 -26.53 -14.45
CA ASP A 156 -13.84 -25.52 -15.50
C ASP A 156 -13.62 -24.08 -14.99
N ARG A 157 -13.69 -23.83 -13.67
CA ARG A 157 -13.33 -22.54 -13.08
C ARG A 157 -11.84 -22.41 -12.76
N ILE A 158 -11.05 -23.47 -12.89
CA ILE A 158 -9.61 -23.45 -12.57
C ILE A 158 -8.84 -23.33 -13.89
N THR A 159 -8.01 -22.29 -14.01
CA THR A 159 -7.23 -22.09 -15.24
C THR A 159 -6.29 -23.26 -15.50
N SER A 160 -6.09 -23.61 -16.77
CA SER A 160 -5.19 -24.68 -17.19
C SER A 160 -3.73 -24.44 -16.75
N SER A 161 -3.29 -23.20 -16.79
CA SER A 161 -1.94 -22.77 -16.38
C SER A 161 -1.94 -21.99 -15.06
N ASP A 162 -0.86 -22.12 -14.30
CA ASP A 162 -0.58 -21.26 -13.13
C ASP A 162 -0.22 -19.86 -13.59
N LEU A 163 -0.55 -18.85 -12.79
CA LEU A 163 -0.03 -17.50 -12.93
C LEU A 163 0.98 -17.26 -11.82
N THR A 164 2.22 -17.71 -12.06
CA THR A 164 3.29 -17.67 -11.07
C THR A 164 3.75 -16.25 -10.77
N ARG A 165 4.26 -16.00 -9.55
CA ARG A 165 4.84 -14.69 -9.22
C ARG A 165 6.18 -14.51 -9.91
N ILE A 166 6.43 -13.28 -10.36
CA ILE A 166 7.64 -12.94 -11.11
C ILE A 166 8.53 -11.94 -10.38
N ILE A 167 9.76 -11.82 -10.86
CA ILE A 167 10.77 -10.89 -10.40
C ILE A 167 11.56 -10.33 -11.59
N ASP A 168 11.97 -9.06 -11.51
CA ASP A 168 12.90 -8.48 -12.47
C ASP A 168 14.34 -8.88 -12.05
N VAL A 169 14.87 -9.96 -12.62
CA VAL A 169 16.18 -10.48 -12.22
C VAL A 169 17.29 -9.45 -12.42
N ASP A 170 17.20 -8.59 -13.43
CA ASP A 170 18.20 -7.55 -13.68
C ASP A 170 18.17 -6.48 -12.57
N ASP A 171 16.97 -6.11 -12.09
CA ASP A 171 16.81 -5.21 -10.94
C ASP A 171 17.28 -5.83 -9.62
N TRP A 172 17.37 -7.16 -9.52
CA TRP A 172 17.83 -7.84 -8.30
C TRP A 172 19.28 -8.33 -8.38
N ALA A 173 19.84 -8.43 -9.58
CA ALA A 173 21.18 -8.95 -9.81
C ALA A 173 22.25 -8.15 -9.05
N MET A 174 23.20 -8.89 -8.48
CA MET A 174 24.38 -8.37 -7.80
C MET A 174 25.58 -9.30 -8.06
N PRO A 175 26.83 -8.88 -7.81
CA PRO A 175 27.98 -9.77 -7.98
C PRO A 175 27.84 -11.01 -7.09
N ILE A 176 27.99 -12.20 -7.68
CA ILE A 176 28.07 -13.45 -6.93
C ILE A 176 29.44 -13.49 -6.26
N ARG A 177 29.45 -13.56 -4.94
CA ARG A 177 30.67 -13.55 -4.13
C ARG A 177 30.60 -14.73 -3.17
N PRO A 178 31.49 -15.73 -3.30
CA PRO A 178 31.59 -16.76 -2.27
C PRO A 178 32.09 -16.15 -0.96
N PRO A 179 31.85 -16.82 0.18
CA PRO A 179 32.41 -16.42 1.45
C PRO A 179 33.93 -16.27 1.38
N ARG A 180 34.48 -15.28 2.07
CA ARG A 180 35.92 -15.04 2.09
C ARG A 180 36.60 -15.98 3.08
N ALA A 181 37.69 -16.59 2.65
CA ALA A 181 38.51 -17.43 3.53
C ALA A 181 38.99 -16.63 4.75
N GLY A 182 38.78 -17.18 5.94
CA GLY A 182 39.17 -16.57 7.22
C GLY A 182 38.22 -15.49 7.76
N GLU A 183 37.17 -15.12 7.03
CA GLU A 183 36.09 -14.28 7.57
C GLU A 183 34.88 -15.15 8.01
N PRO A 184 34.11 -14.75 9.04
CA PRO A 184 32.90 -15.45 9.41
C PRO A 184 31.87 -15.43 8.27
N VAL A 185 31.26 -16.58 7.98
CA VAL A 185 30.16 -16.67 7.01
C VAL A 185 28.93 -15.96 7.54
N VAL A 186 28.24 -15.23 6.67
CA VAL A 186 26.98 -14.57 7.01
C VAL A 186 25.79 -15.36 6.47
N ILE A 187 24.98 -15.93 7.36
CA ILE A 187 23.69 -16.55 7.05
C ILE A 187 22.60 -15.53 7.29
N GLY A 188 21.59 -15.48 6.42
CA GLY A 188 20.43 -14.66 6.71
C GLY A 188 19.11 -15.09 6.10
N ARG A 189 18.05 -14.43 6.58
CA ARG A 189 16.67 -14.59 6.12
C ARG A 189 15.91 -13.27 6.19
N HIS A 190 14.83 -13.15 5.42
CA HIS A 190 13.86 -12.09 5.62
C HIS A 190 12.42 -12.55 5.50
N GLY A 191 11.55 -11.93 6.30
CA GLY A 191 10.14 -12.30 6.39
C GLY A 191 9.46 -11.67 7.59
N ARG A 192 8.14 -11.84 7.67
CA ARG A 192 7.36 -11.34 8.82
C ARG A 192 7.68 -12.17 10.08
N PRO A 193 7.60 -11.59 11.29
CA PRO A 193 7.84 -12.30 12.55
C PRO A 193 6.60 -13.10 12.96
N ASP A 194 6.00 -13.80 12.00
CA ASP A 194 4.85 -14.67 12.19
C ASP A 194 5.35 -16.05 12.64
N PRO A 195 4.82 -16.63 13.74
CA PRO A 195 5.22 -17.96 14.19
C PRO A 195 5.20 -19.04 13.11
N LEU A 196 4.24 -19.01 12.19
CA LEU A 196 4.12 -20.00 11.12
C LEU A 196 5.27 -19.91 10.11
N LYS A 197 5.98 -18.77 10.06
CA LYS A 197 7.15 -18.53 9.22
C LYS A 197 8.45 -19.02 9.86
N TRP A 198 8.41 -19.68 11.01
CA TRP A 198 9.57 -20.24 11.73
C TRP A 198 9.45 -21.75 11.92
N PRO A 199 10.57 -22.49 12.03
CA PRO A 199 10.56 -23.87 12.50
C PRO A 199 9.78 -24.04 13.81
N ASP A 200 9.24 -25.24 14.04
CA ASP A 200 8.36 -25.51 15.19
C ASP A 200 9.09 -25.51 16.54
N THR A 201 10.41 -25.71 16.55
CA THR A 201 11.21 -25.89 17.77
C THR A 201 12.42 -24.96 17.83
N ILE A 202 12.86 -24.66 19.05
CA ILE A 202 14.09 -23.88 19.29
C ILE A 202 15.29 -24.61 18.72
N GLU A 203 15.37 -25.93 18.92
CA GLU A 203 16.42 -26.78 18.36
C GLU A 203 16.53 -26.62 16.85
N ASP A 204 15.42 -26.67 16.11
CA ASP A 204 15.43 -26.48 14.66
C ASP A 204 15.83 -25.05 14.27
N VAL A 205 15.39 -24.05 15.03
CA VAL A 205 15.81 -22.66 14.82
C VAL A 205 17.32 -22.53 14.99
N LEU A 206 17.89 -23.05 16.09
CA LEU A 206 19.32 -22.96 16.37
C LEU A 206 20.16 -23.85 15.44
N ALA A 207 19.60 -24.94 14.92
CA ALA A 207 20.26 -25.76 13.89
C ALA A 207 20.37 -24.99 12.56
N ALA A 208 19.30 -24.31 12.13
CA ALA A 208 19.32 -23.49 10.93
C ALA A 208 20.10 -22.18 11.09
N TYR A 209 20.14 -21.61 12.29
CA TYR A 209 20.81 -20.35 12.62
C TYR A 209 21.70 -20.53 13.87
N PRO A 210 22.92 -21.05 13.74
CA PRO A 210 23.72 -21.42 14.90
C PRO A 210 24.34 -20.23 15.62
N VAL A 211 24.73 -20.45 16.89
CA VAL A 211 25.59 -19.57 17.66
C VAL A 211 27.02 -20.12 17.59
N ARG A 212 27.76 -19.73 16.55
CA ARG A 212 29.16 -20.12 16.31
C ARG A 212 30.02 -18.87 16.09
N GLU A 213 31.30 -18.91 16.46
CA GLU A 213 32.22 -17.77 16.27
C GLU A 213 32.52 -17.49 14.78
N ASP A 214 32.48 -18.53 13.95
CA ASP A 214 32.78 -18.49 12.52
C ASP A 214 31.52 -18.26 11.65
N VAL A 215 30.38 -17.93 12.27
CA VAL A 215 29.10 -17.66 11.60
C VAL A 215 28.44 -16.42 12.20
N ARG A 216 27.95 -15.53 11.34
CA ARG A 216 27.09 -14.40 11.71
C ARG A 216 25.69 -14.64 11.18
N VAL A 217 24.68 -14.36 11.98
CA VAL A 217 23.27 -14.50 11.60
C VAL A 217 22.64 -13.12 11.46
N HIS A 218 22.14 -12.81 10.26
CA HIS A 218 21.46 -11.56 9.95
C HIS A 218 20.00 -11.81 9.56
N MET A 219 19.07 -11.07 10.15
CA MET A 219 17.64 -11.22 9.88
C MET A 219 16.98 -9.87 9.60
N LEU A 220 16.14 -9.82 8.56
CA LEU A 220 15.32 -8.66 8.23
C LEU A 220 13.83 -8.98 8.38
N GLY A 221 13.10 -8.11 9.08
CA GLY A 221 11.67 -8.24 9.34
C GLY A 221 11.33 -8.79 10.73
N GLY A 222 12.33 -9.08 11.57
CA GLY A 222 12.17 -9.57 12.94
C GLY A 222 12.79 -10.95 13.16
N GLY A 223 12.95 -11.33 14.43
CA GLY A 223 13.46 -12.63 14.84
C GLY A 223 12.35 -13.64 15.10
N PRO A 224 12.69 -14.84 15.64
CA PRO A 224 11.71 -15.79 16.13
C PRO A 224 10.75 -15.12 17.13
N PRO A 225 9.46 -15.45 17.12
CA PRO A 225 8.52 -14.88 18.08
C PRO A 225 8.90 -15.27 19.51
N ASN A 226 8.58 -14.43 20.50
CA ASN A 226 8.92 -14.70 21.91
C ASN A 226 8.39 -16.04 22.39
N ALA A 227 7.20 -16.45 21.95
CA ALA A 227 6.61 -17.76 22.27
C ALA A 227 7.47 -18.95 21.82
N LEU A 228 8.33 -18.76 20.81
CA LEU A 228 9.31 -19.75 20.39
C LEU A 228 10.66 -19.50 21.09
N MET A 229 11.08 -18.25 21.25
CA MET A 229 12.36 -17.92 21.87
C MET A 229 12.27 -16.57 22.58
N ASP A 230 12.22 -16.59 23.93
CA ASP A 230 12.03 -15.40 24.76
C ASP A 230 13.16 -14.36 24.63
N HIS A 231 14.40 -14.83 24.39
CA HIS A 231 15.58 -13.99 24.21
C HIS A 231 16.41 -14.51 23.04
N TRP A 232 16.75 -13.62 22.12
CA TRP A 232 17.59 -13.97 20.97
C TRP A 232 19.09 -13.94 21.34
N PRO A 233 19.91 -14.80 20.72
CA PRO A 233 21.36 -14.72 20.88
C PRO A 233 21.89 -13.32 20.54
N GLY A 234 22.73 -12.75 21.41
CA GLY A 234 23.31 -11.41 21.21
C GLY A 234 24.24 -11.30 19.99
N SER A 235 24.70 -12.44 19.44
CA SER A 235 25.46 -12.50 18.19
C SER A 235 24.59 -12.33 16.94
N TRP A 236 23.26 -12.44 17.05
CA TRP A 236 22.36 -12.27 15.92
C TRP A 236 22.06 -10.80 15.68
N ARG A 237 22.11 -10.39 14.41
CA ARG A 237 21.71 -9.06 13.97
C ARG A 237 20.29 -9.10 13.42
N ILE A 238 19.34 -8.64 14.21
CA ILE A 238 17.92 -8.63 13.84
C ILE A 238 17.47 -7.19 13.58
N GLN A 239 16.92 -6.95 12.39
CA GLN A 239 16.43 -5.64 11.97
C GLN A 239 14.93 -5.72 11.64
N PRO A 240 14.11 -4.73 12.04
CA PRO A 240 12.74 -4.64 11.56
C PRO A 240 12.72 -4.34 10.05
N PHE A 241 11.61 -4.62 9.36
CA PHE A 241 11.39 -4.09 8.01
C PHE A 241 11.35 -2.55 8.10
N ARG A 242 12.44 -1.90 7.69
CA ARG A 242 12.47 -0.45 7.42
C ARG A 242 12.05 -0.20 5.97
N VAL A 243 11.93 1.08 5.60
CA VAL A 243 11.63 1.50 4.21
C VAL A 243 12.73 1.09 3.22
N ASP A 244 13.85 0.54 3.68
CA ASP A 244 14.93 0.02 2.83
C ASP A 244 14.50 -1.24 2.05
N HIS A 245 15.09 -1.44 0.87
CA HIS A 245 14.74 -2.53 -0.03
C HIS A 245 15.40 -3.85 0.44
N PRO A 246 14.71 -5.02 0.42
CA PRO A 246 15.31 -6.31 0.81
C PRO A 246 16.62 -6.62 0.07
N LYS A 247 16.79 -6.09 -1.15
CA LYS A 247 18.03 -6.15 -1.94
C LYS A 247 19.28 -5.71 -1.14
N THR A 248 19.22 -4.59 -0.40
CA THR A 248 20.36 -4.10 0.41
C THR A 248 20.70 -5.06 1.55
N PHE A 249 19.69 -5.72 2.13
CA PHE A 249 19.94 -6.77 3.12
C PHE A 249 20.61 -7.99 2.49
N LEU A 250 20.14 -8.43 1.32
CA LEU A 250 20.71 -9.57 0.60
C LEU A 250 22.17 -9.32 0.20
N GLU A 251 22.56 -8.08 -0.13
CA GLU A 251 23.98 -7.75 -0.38
C GLU A 251 24.90 -8.08 0.82
N GLY A 252 24.37 -7.98 2.04
CA GLY A 252 25.12 -8.19 3.28
C GLY A 252 25.14 -9.61 3.82
N ILE A 253 24.69 -10.62 3.05
CA ILE A 253 24.70 -12.04 3.46
C ILE A 253 25.36 -12.92 2.40
N ASP A 254 25.87 -14.08 2.80
CA ASP A 254 26.47 -15.09 1.92
C ASP A 254 25.46 -16.21 1.56
N PHE A 255 24.71 -16.69 2.56
CA PHE A 255 23.71 -17.74 2.39
C PHE A 255 22.34 -17.24 2.79
N TYR A 256 21.32 -17.59 2.00
CA TYR A 256 19.94 -17.37 2.35
C TYR A 256 19.33 -18.67 2.86
N VAL A 257 18.89 -18.69 4.11
CA VAL A 257 18.33 -19.87 4.77
C VAL A 257 16.88 -19.59 5.12
N TYR A 258 15.95 -20.47 4.74
CA TYR A 258 14.54 -20.27 5.06
C TYR A 258 13.82 -21.59 5.33
N PHE A 259 13.29 -21.67 6.55
CA PHE A 259 12.45 -22.75 7.05
C PHE A 259 11.24 -22.17 7.75
N HIS A 260 10.13 -22.88 7.69
CA HIS A 260 8.84 -22.50 8.25
C HIS A 260 8.21 -23.67 9.02
N SER A 261 7.10 -23.41 9.72
CA SER A 261 6.42 -24.41 10.53
C SER A 261 5.88 -25.52 9.66
N ARG A 262 5.79 -26.77 10.17
CA ARG A 262 5.13 -27.86 9.45
C ARG A 262 3.62 -27.63 9.29
N ALA A 263 3.03 -26.76 10.12
CA ALA A 263 1.65 -26.33 10.00
C ALA A 263 1.45 -25.27 8.90
N TRP A 264 2.53 -24.71 8.35
CA TRP A 264 2.49 -23.70 7.32
C TRP A 264 2.63 -24.30 5.92
N ILE A 265 1.87 -23.73 4.98
CA ILE A 265 2.03 -23.99 3.55
C ILE A 265 2.52 -22.69 2.93
N GLU A 266 3.76 -22.68 2.46
CA GLU A 266 4.27 -21.55 1.71
C GLU A 266 3.67 -21.54 0.30
N ALA A 267 2.78 -20.59 0.03
CA ALA A 267 2.07 -20.48 -1.23
C ALA A 267 3.02 -20.38 -2.45
N PHE A 268 4.17 -19.72 -2.27
CA PHE A 268 5.15 -19.52 -3.33
C PHE A 268 6.58 -19.34 -2.80
N GLY A 269 6.79 -18.44 -1.83
CA GLY A 269 8.13 -18.13 -1.31
C GLY A 269 8.83 -16.99 -2.05
N LEU A 270 8.18 -15.81 -2.11
CA LEU A 270 8.75 -14.65 -2.80
C LEU A 270 10.13 -14.25 -2.26
N SER A 271 10.38 -14.38 -0.95
CA SER A 271 11.69 -14.08 -0.36
C SER A 271 12.79 -15.06 -0.81
N VAL A 272 12.44 -16.31 -1.11
CA VAL A 272 13.35 -17.29 -1.71
C VAL A 272 13.67 -16.88 -3.15
N LEU A 273 12.66 -16.49 -3.93
CA LEU A 273 12.86 -16.00 -5.30
C LEU A 273 13.75 -14.74 -5.33
N GLU A 274 13.54 -13.80 -4.41
CA GLU A 274 14.37 -12.60 -4.25
C GLU A 274 15.85 -12.95 -3.98
N ALA A 275 16.11 -13.92 -3.10
CA ALA A 275 17.46 -14.40 -2.81
C ALA A 275 18.10 -15.13 -4.01
N MET A 276 17.32 -15.92 -4.76
CA MET A 276 17.77 -16.56 -6.00
C MET A 276 18.16 -15.52 -7.06
N ALA A 277 17.33 -14.49 -7.28
CA ALA A 277 17.61 -13.43 -8.24
C ALA A 277 18.86 -12.62 -7.85
N ALA A 278 19.03 -12.36 -6.55
CA ALA A 278 20.26 -11.79 -6.00
C ALA A 278 21.50 -12.69 -6.19
N GLY A 279 21.34 -13.96 -6.59
CA GLY A 279 22.42 -14.93 -6.75
C GLY A 279 23.04 -15.32 -5.42
N LYS A 280 22.20 -15.57 -4.41
CA LYS A 280 22.61 -16.21 -3.16
C LYS A 280 22.45 -17.72 -3.29
N VAL A 281 23.28 -18.46 -2.58
CA VAL A 281 22.99 -19.87 -2.33
C VAL A 281 21.84 -19.94 -1.33
N VAL A 282 20.73 -20.55 -1.75
CA VAL A 282 19.50 -20.65 -0.98
C VAL A 282 19.33 -22.07 -0.45
N ILE A 283 19.11 -22.21 0.86
CA ILE A 283 18.90 -23.47 1.56
C ILE A 283 17.50 -23.47 2.18
N VAL A 284 16.66 -24.44 1.78
CA VAL A 284 15.25 -24.51 2.15
C VAL A 284 14.79 -25.95 2.36
N SER A 285 13.58 -26.15 2.87
CA SER A 285 12.94 -27.47 2.98
C SER A 285 12.51 -28.04 1.63
N ASP A 286 12.33 -29.36 1.58
CA ASP A 286 11.87 -30.10 0.38
C ASP A 286 10.51 -29.62 -0.17
N SER A 287 9.70 -28.96 0.65
CA SER A 287 8.42 -28.36 0.24
C SER A 287 8.54 -27.39 -0.95
N PHE A 288 9.71 -26.82 -1.20
CA PHE A 288 9.94 -25.90 -2.33
C PHE A 288 10.35 -26.60 -3.64
N ARG A 289 10.43 -27.94 -3.66
CA ARG A 289 10.97 -28.71 -4.79
C ARG A 289 10.22 -28.50 -6.09
N SER A 290 8.90 -28.49 -6.04
CA SER A 290 8.04 -28.31 -7.21
C SER A 290 8.19 -26.94 -7.87
N LEU A 291 8.56 -25.92 -7.09
CA LEU A 291 8.75 -24.55 -7.58
C LEU A 291 10.17 -24.31 -8.10
N PHE A 292 11.18 -24.50 -7.26
CA PHE A 292 12.53 -24.00 -7.56
C PHE A 292 13.48 -25.05 -8.15
N GLY A 293 13.12 -26.34 -8.10
CA GLY A 293 13.91 -27.43 -8.69
C GLY A 293 15.41 -27.34 -8.34
N GLY A 294 16.29 -27.38 -9.34
CA GLY A 294 17.75 -27.29 -9.11
C GLY A 294 18.26 -25.91 -8.67
N GLY A 295 17.40 -24.90 -8.52
CA GLY A 295 17.79 -23.53 -8.20
C GLY A 295 18.12 -23.29 -6.74
N VAL A 296 17.76 -24.23 -5.85
CA VAL A 296 18.00 -24.14 -4.41
C VAL A 296 18.54 -25.48 -3.88
N LEU A 297 19.07 -25.45 -2.66
CA LEU A 297 19.51 -26.64 -1.94
C LEU A 297 18.44 -27.05 -0.93
N TYR A 298 18.13 -28.34 -0.90
CA TYR A 298 17.12 -28.92 -0.01
C TYR A 298 17.78 -29.59 1.17
N ALA A 299 17.34 -29.25 2.38
CA ALA A 299 17.91 -29.75 3.62
C ALA A 299 16.86 -29.76 4.74
N THR A 300 17.16 -30.44 5.83
CA THR A 300 16.56 -30.19 7.14
C THR A 300 17.35 -29.10 7.89
N PRO A 301 16.79 -28.49 8.95
CA PRO A 301 17.54 -27.53 9.76
C PRO A 301 18.91 -28.05 10.26
N ALA A 302 19.02 -29.34 10.56
CA ALA A 302 20.26 -29.97 11.03
C ALA A 302 21.35 -30.04 9.94
N ASP A 303 20.97 -30.12 8.66
CA ASP A 303 21.90 -30.27 7.54
C ASP A 303 22.50 -28.93 7.07
N VAL A 304 21.97 -27.80 7.56
CA VAL A 304 22.33 -26.46 7.09
C VAL A 304 23.82 -26.20 7.21
N MET A 305 24.41 -26.51 8.37
CA MET A 305 25.82 -26.21 8.61
C MET A 305 26.78 -27.12 7.85
N GLU A 306 26.39 -28.37 7.59
CA GLU A 306 27.16 -29.24 6.70
C GLU A 306 27.24 -28.65 5.28
N ILE A 307 26.12 -28.13 4.77
CA ILE A 307 26.08 -27.48 3.45
C ILE A 307 26.89 -26.18 3.43
N VAL A 308 26.74 -25.34 4.46
CA VAL A 308 27.45 -24.07 4.58
C VAL A 308 28.96 -24.30 4.65
N ASP A 309 29.42 -25.23 5.49
CA ASP A 309 30.84 -25.51 5.67
C ASP A 309 31.43 -26.10 4.38
N ARG A 310 30.72 -27.04 3.72
CA ARG A 310 31.14 -27.60 2.42
C ARG A 310 31.29 -26.53 1.32
N LEU A 311 30.33 -25.61 1.20
CA LEU A 311 30.37 -24.56 0.16
C LEU A 311 31.28 -23.39 0.50
N ARG A 312 31.60 -23.20 1.78
CA ARG A 312 32.68 -22.29 2.21
C ARG A 312 34.03 -22.82 1.73
N ASP A 313 34.25 -24.12 1.85
CA ASP A 313 35.51 -24.77 1.48
C ASP A 313 35.63 -25.05 -0.03
N ASP A 314 34.53 -24.95 -0.78
CA ASP A 314 34.49 -25.04 -2.24
C ASP A 314 33.81 -23.79 -2.87
N PRO A 315 34.57 -22.69 -3.05
CA PRO A 315 34.06 -21.48 -3.68
C PRO A 315 33.55 -21.68 -5.12
N ALA A 316 34.08 -22.67 -5.85
CA ALA A 316 33.64 -22.96 -7.21
C ALA A 316 32.22 -23.56 -7.21
N ALA A 317 31.96 -24.52 -6.32
CA ALA A 317 30.62 -25.08 -6.11
C ALA A 317 29.62 -24.03 -5.60
N TYR A 318 30.05 -23.11 -4.73
CA TYR A 318 29.21 -21.97 -4.32
C TYR A 318 28.78 -21.13 -5.52
N VAL A 319 29.75 -20.71 -6.36
CA VAL A 319 29.48 -19.87 -7.54
C VAL A 319 28.60 -20.60 -8.54
N GLU A 320 28.82 -21.90 -8.75
CA GLU A 320 27.99 -22.72 -9.63
C GLU A 320 26.52 -22.74 -9.15
N GLN A 321 26.29 -23.04 -7.86
CA GLN A 321 24.94 -23.10 -7.30
C GLN A 321 24.25 -21.72 -7.33
N ALA A 322 24.95 -20.65 -6.98
CA ALA A 322 24.41 -19.29 -7.01
C ALA A 322 24.07 -18.83 -8.44
N THR A 323 24.90 -19.19 -9.43
CA THR A 323 24.66 -18.90 -10.85
C THR A 323 23.43 -19.66 -11.34
N ARG A 324 23.31 -20.94 -10.97
CA ARG A 324 22.15 -21.77 -11.29
C ARG A 324 20.86 -21.24 -10.68
N ALA A 325 20.91 -20.78 -9.42
CA ALA A 325 19.77 -20.14 -8.75
C ALA A 325 19.23 -18.95 -9.54
N ARG A 326 20.13 -18.03 -9.93
CA ARG A 326 19.76 -16.85 -10.72
C ARG A 326 19.25 -17.21 -12.12
N ALA A 327 19.90 -18.17 -12.79
CA ALA A 327 19.48 -18.61 -14.12
C ALA A 327 18.05 -19.18 -14.11
N ILE A 328 17.74 -20.04 -13.14
CA ILE A 328 16.40 -20.61 -12.98
C ILE A 328 15.38 -19.52 -12.61
N ALA A 329 15.77 -18.53 -11.79
CA ALA A 329 14.90 -17.39 -11.51
C ALA A 329 14.53 -16.61 -12.79
N ALA A 330 15.51 -16.34 -13.65
CA ALA A 330 15.31 -15.63 -14.92
C ALA A 330 14.51 -16.45 -15.94
N GLU A 331 14.70 -17.77 -15.96
CA GLU A 331 14.01 -18.68 -16.88
C GLU A 331 12.52 -18.86 -16.51
N ARG A 332 12.22 -18.99 -15.21
CA ARG A 332 10.90 -19.43 -14.75
C ARG A 332 10.01 -18.36 -14.15
N PHE A 333 10.57 -17.24 -13.69
CA PHE A 333 9.83 -16.24 -12.92
C PHE A 333 10.09 -14.83 -13.45
N SER A 334 10.10 -14.67 -14.77
CA SER A 334 10.40 -13.42 -15.46
C SER A 334 9.21 -12.86 -16.23
N TYR A 335 9.33 -11.64 -16.74
CA TYR A 335 8.30 -11.01 -17.56
C TYR A 335 7.84 -11.88 -18.75
N PRO A 336 8.73 -12.52 -19.54
CA PRO A 336 8.31 -13.45 -20.59
C PRO A 336 7.48 -14.64 -20.08
N THR A 337 7.81 -15.20 -18.91
CA THR A 337 7.03 -16.31 -18.34
C THR A 337 5.63 -15.87 -17.96
N PHE A 338 5.50 -14.70 -17.32
CA PHE A 338 4.20 -14.10 -17.03
C PHE A 338 3.41 -13.85 -18.32
N GLU A 339 4.02 -13.27 -19.34
CA GLU A 339 3.36 -12.98 -20.61
C GLU A 339 2.79 -14.25 -21.27
N ALA A 340 3.55 -15.34 -21.25
CA ALA A 340 3.10 -16.64 -21.78
C ALA A 340 1.90 -17.19 -20.98
N GLN A 341 2.02 -17.25 -19.65
CA GLN A 341 0.95 -17.73 -18.75
C GLN A 341 -0.31 -16.87 -18.85
N PHE A 342 -0.14 -15.55 -18.82
CA PHE A 342 -1.21 -14.58 -18.87
C PHE A 342 -1.95 -14.62 -20.21
N SER A 343 -1.22 -14.74 -21.33
CA SER A 343 -1.82 -14.85 -22.67
C SER A 343 -2.59 -16.15 -22.85
N GLU A 344 -2.09 -17.26 -22.30
CA GLU A 344 -2.81 -18.53 -22.28
C GLU A 344 -4.12 -18.45 -21.48
N ILE A 345 -4.07 -17.87 -20.28
CA ILE A 345 -5.27 -17.65 -19.45
C ILE A 345 -6.28 -16.78 -20.19
N ARG A 346 -5.85 -15.67 -20.82
CA ARG A 346 -6.75 -14.79 -21.59
C ARG A 346 -7.44 -15.52 -22.73
N ARG A 347 -6.72 -16.37 -23.45
CA ARG A 347 -7.25 -17.19 -24.54
C ARG A 347 -8.28 -18.19 -24.03
N GLU A 348 -7.94 -18.90 -22.95
CA GLU A 348 -8.79 -19.92 -22.33
C GLU A 348 -10.15 -19.34 -21.91
N ILE A 349 -10.15 -18.18 -21.27
CA ILE A 349 -11.37 -17.55 -20.74
C ILE A 349 -12.06 -16.58 -21.71
N GLY A 350 -11.58 -16.48 -22.96
CA GLY A 350 -12.17 -15.62 -23.99
C GLY A 350 -12.02 -14.11 -23.75
N ALA A 351 -10.98 -13.69 -23.05
CA ALA A 351 -10.64 -12.29 -22.72
C ALA A 351 -9.62 -11.65 -23.70
N GLU A 352 -9.46 -12.22 -24.90
CA GLU A 352 -8.69 -11.60 -25.98
C GLU A 352 -9.44 -10.39 -26.55
N SER A 353 -8.71 -9.31 -26.87
CA SER A 353 -9.30 -8.15 -27.54
C SER A 353 -9.88 -8.61 -28.87
N ARG A 354 -11.10 -8.18 -29.20
CA ARG A 354 -11.60 -8.40 -30.56
C ARG A 354 -10.75 -7.58 -31.53
N ASP A 355 -10.29 -8.23 -32.59
CA ASP A 355 -9.92 -7.56 -33.83
C ASP A 355 -11.01 -6.55 -34.20
N GLU A 356 -10.63 -5.30 -34.49
CA GLU A 356 -11.54 -4.21 -34.86
C GLU A 356 -12.31 -4.46 -36.19
N THR A 357 -12.18 -5.65 -36.80
CA THR A 357 -12.69 -5.97 -38.15
C THR A 357 -13.73 -7.10 -38.23
N ALA A 358 -14.12 -7.74 -37.12
CA ALA A 358 -15.09 -8.84 -37.18
C ALA A 358 -16.56 -8.36 -37.07
N PRO A 359 -17.47 -8.70 -38.01
CA PRO A 359 -18.88 -8.32 -37.93
C PRO A 359 -19.56 -9.06 -36.78
N ALA A 360 -20.33 -8.32 -35.98
CA ALA A 360 -21.02 -8.83 -34.80
C ALA A 360 -21.94 -10.01 -35.14
N ARG A 361 -21.57 -11.22 -34.71
CA ARG A 361 -22.49 -12.35 -34.68
C ARG A 361 -23.49 -12.15 -33.54
N SER A 362 -24.75 -11.96 -33.95
CA SER A 362 -25.95 -11.96 -33.12
C SER A 362 -26.05 -13.24 -32.29
N VAL A 363 -25.88 -13.12 -30.98
CA VAL A 363 -26.47 -14.05 -30.01
C VAL A 363 -27.79 -13.39 -29.58
N ALA A 364 -28.90 -14.11 -29.76
CA ALA A 364 -30.25 -13.61 -29.52
C ALA A 364 -30.40 -13.06 -28.10
N ARG A 365 -30.60 -11.74 -28.00
CA ARG A 365 -30.95 -11.04 -26.77
C ARG A 365 -32.47 -11.08 -26.62
N THR A 366 -32.96 -11.59 -25.50
CA THR A 366 -34.34 -11.37 -25.05
C THR A 366 -34.55 -9.87 -24.81
N PRO A 367 -35.64 -9.23 -25.26
CA PRO A 367 -35.76 -7.77 -25.21
C PRO A 367 -36.07 -7.28 -23.81
N ILE A 368 -35.22 -6.40 -23.27
CA ILE A 368 -35.61 -5.45 -22.22
C ILE A 368 -36.02 -4.17 -22.97
N ALA A 369 -37.17 -3.62 -22.64
CA ALA A 369 -37.77 -2.48 -23.32
C ALA A 369 -36.81 -1.28 -23.41
N ASP A 370 -36.74 -0.68 -24.60
CA ASP A 370 -35.88 0.45 -24.91
C ASP A 370 -36.28 1.70 -24.10
N PRO A 371 -35.35 2.39 -23.43
CA PRO A 371 -35.54 3.76 -23.00
C PRO A 371 -35.51 4.69 -24.22
N PRO A 372 -36.18 5.86 -24.17
CA PRO A 372 -36.32 6.75 -25.31
C PRO A 372 -34.98 7.25 -25.83
N THR A 373 -34.87 7.32 -27.15
CA THR A 373 -33.71 7.71 -27.93
C THR A 373 -33.13 9.05 -27.49
N ALA A 374 -31.96 9.00 -26.86
CA ALA A 374 -31.17 10.18 -26.54
C ALA A 374 -30.52 10.73 -27.82
N ALA A 375 -30.98 11.91 -28.23
CA ALA A 375 -30.16 12.85 -29.00
C ALA A 375 -28.78 12.99 -28.33
N ALA A 376 -27.73 13.23 -29.12
CA ALA A 376 -26.35 13.34 -28.66
C ALA A 376 -26.23 14.13 -27.35
N VAL A 377 -26.10 13.40 -26.24
CA VAL A 377 -25.91 13.98 -24.92
C VAL A 377 -24.42 14.37 -24.86
N PRO A 378 -24.08 15.64 -24.61
CA PRO A 378 -22.70 15.99 -24.31
C PRO A 378 -22.24 15.10 -23.14
N ALA A 379 -21.00 14.60 -23.20
CA ALA A 379 -20.45 13.69 -22.20
C ALA A 379 -20.90 14.13 -20.80
N SER A 380 -21.75 13.32 -20.16
CA SER A 380 -22.27 13.67 -18.85
C SER A 380 -21.05 13.85 -17.92
N PRO A 381 -20.93 14.99 -17.22
CA PRO A 381 -19.83 15.18 -16.29
C PRO A 381 -19.81 14.02 -15.30
N LEU A 382 -18.62 13.51 -14.97
CA LEU A 382 -18.45 12.51 -13.92
C LEU A 382 -19.26 12.96 -12.69
N PRO A 383 -19.97 12.05 -11.99
CA PRO A 383 -20.65 12.44 -10.77
C PRO A 383 -19.64 13.09 -9.84
N THR A 384 -19.87 14.36 -9.50
CA THR A 384 -18.96 15.18 -8.69
C THR A 384 -18.95 14.63 -7.28
N ARG A 385 -17.84 14.02 -6.88
CA ARG A 385 -17.60 13.58 -5.51
C ARG A 385 -17.29 14.79 -4.65
N ARG A 386 -17.81 14.87 -3.43
CA ARG A 386 -17.56 16.04 -2.57
C ARG A 386 -16.59 15.74 -1.45
N LEU A 387 -15.62 16.63 -1.29
CA LEU A 387 -14.66 16.63 -0.19
C LEU A 387 -14.91 17.85 0.67
N MET A 388 -15.30 17.65 1.93
CA MET A 388 -15.46 18.74 2.87
C MET A 388 -14.13 19.07 3.55
N LEU A 389 -13.64 20.29 3.36
CA LEU A 389 -12.40 20.82 3.91
C LEU A 389 -12.72 21.71 5.11
N VAL A 390 -12.48 21.19 6.31
CA VAL A 390 -12.78 21.85 7.57
C VAL A 390 -11.53 22.51 8.13
N SER A 391 -11.53 23.83 8.34
CA SER A 391 -10.39 24.52 8.95
C SER A 391 -10.68 24.86 10.41
N SER A 392 -9.71 24.70 11.31
CA SER A 392 -9.81 25.25 12.65
C SER A 392 -9.76 26.79 12.66
N ASN A 393 -10.00 27.39 13.83
CA ASN A 393 -9.67 28.79 14.04
C ASN A 393 -8.16 28.96 14.02
N GLY A 394 -7.69 29.81 13.11
CA GLY A 394 -6.35 30.34 13.16
C GLY A 394 -6.44 31.87 13.16
N ILE A 395 -5.58 32.53 13.95
CA ILE A 395 -5.41 33.99 13.89
C ILE A 395 -4.71 34.38 12.56
N GLY A 396 -4.07 33.43 11.87
CA GLY A 396 -3.46 33.60 10.54
C GLY A 396 -4.08 32.75 9.43
N LEU A 397 -3.69 33.02 8.18
CA LEU A 397 -4.18 32.35 6.96
C LEU A 397 -3.60 30.94 6.72
N GLY A 398 -2.87 30.36 7.68
CA GLY A 398 -2.12 29.10 7.49
C GLY A 398 -3.00 27.89 7.14
N HIS A 399 -4.04 27.60 7.92
CA HIS A 399 -4.94 26.45 7.65
C HIS A 399 -5.71 26.65 6.34
N ILE A 400 -6.24 27.86 6.10
CA ILE A 400 -7.04 28.13 4.90
C ILE A 400 -6.23 28.03 3.61
N THR A 401 -4.99 28.55 3.61
CA THR A 401 -4.07 28.47 2.47
C THR A 401 -3.63 27.04 2.18
N ARG A 402 -3.43 26.22 3.22
CA ARG A 402 -3.11 24.79 3.06
C ARG A 402 -4.28 24.01 2.48
N LEU A 403 -5.49 24.22 2.99
CA LEU A 403 -6.69 23.60 2.42
C LEU A 403 -6.95 24.06 0.98
N ALA A 404 -6.72 25.34 0.67
CA ALA A 404 -6.78 25.85 -0.71
C ALA A 404 -5.72 25.20 -1.62
N ALA A 405 -4.51 24.96 -1.10
CA ALA A 405 -3.46 24.26 -1.84
C ALA A 405 -3.85 22.81 -2.20
N ILE A 406 -4.58 22.14 -1.30
CA ILE A 406 -5.17 20.81 -1.54
C ILE A 406 -6.26 20.93 -2.60
N ALA A 407 -7.23 21.84 -2.41
CA ALA A 407 -8.36 22.03 -3.32
C ALA A 407 -7.93 22.31 -4.76
N ARG A 408 -6.87 23.10 -4.98
CA ARG A 408 -6.30 23.40 -6.31
C ARG A 408 -5.77 22.18 -7.05
N ARG A 409 -5.46 21.09 -6.34
CA ARG A 409 -4.84 19.87 -6.87
C ARG A 409 -5.75 18.66 -6.79
N LEU A 410 -7.01 18.85 -6.39
CA LEU A 410 -8.00 17.79 -6.48
C LEU A 410 -8.30 17.49 -7.96
N PRO A 411 -8.51 16.21 -8.30
CA PRO A 411 -8.89 15.86 -9.67
C PRO A 411 -10.26 16.45 -9.99
N GLY A 412 -10.52 16.78 -11.26
CA GLY A 412 -11.70 17.55 -11.68
C GLY A 412 -13.08 16.89 -11.41
N TYR A 413 -13.11 15.62 -10.97
CA TYR A 413 -14.32 14.94 -10.51
C TYR A 413 -14.56 15.07 -9.00
N VAL A 414 -13.68 15.76 -8.26
CA VAL A 414 -13.83 16.04 -6.83
C VAL A 414 -14.09 17.53 -6.63
N GLU A 415 -15.27 17.84 -6.10
CA GLU A 415 -15.69 19.18 -5.70
C GLU A 415 -15.25 19.45 -4.24
N PRO A 416 -14.35 20.42 -3.99
CA PRO A 416 -14.04 20.87 -2.64
C PRO A 416 -15.14 21.80 -2.10
N VAL A 417 -15.63 21.50 -0.90
CA VAL A 417 -16.52 22.37 -0.14
C VAL A 417 -15.83 22.74 1.17
N PHE A 418 -15.71 24.03 1.46
CA PHE A 418 -15.03 24.49 2.67
C PHE A 418 -16.03 24.77 3.78
N TYR A 419 -15.73 24.26 4.97
CA TYR A 419 -16.45 24.56 6.21
C TYR A 419 -15.43 25.16 7.19
N THR A 420 -15.30 26.49 7.18
CA THR A 420 -14.15 27.19 7.76
C THR A 420 -14.54 28.03 8.95
N LEU A 421 -13.73 27.97 10.00
CA LEU A 421 -13.83 28.91 11.12
C LEU A 421 -12.92 30.14 10.93
N SER A 422 -12.17 30.20 9.83
CA SER A 422 -11.26 31.30 9.54
C SER A 422 -12.01 32.53 9.03
N GLN A 423 -11.65 33.71 9.54
CA GLN A 423 -12.13 34.99 8.99
C GLN A 423 -11.70 35.23 7.54
N GLY A 424 -10.72 34.47 7.04
CA GLY A 424 -10.26 34.50 5.65
C GLY A 424 -11.20 33.83 4.64
N ALA A 425 -12.42 33.44 5.02
CA ALA A 425 -13.36 32.72 4.15
C ALA A 425 -13.65 33.42 2.82
N SER A 426 -13.59 34.76 2.76
CA SER A 426 -13.74 35.50 1.49
C SER A 426 -12.67 35.13 0.46
N LEU A 427 -11.44 34.86 0.88
CA LEU A 427 -10.35 34.47 -0.02
C LEU A 427 -10.64 33.15 -0.74
N LEU A 428 -11.34 32.22 -0.08
CA LEU A 428 -11.76 30.97 -0.71
C LEU A 428 -12.82 31.21 -1.78
N ARG A 429 -13.77 32.12 -1.50
CA ARG A 429 -14.81 32.52 -2.46
C ARG A 429 -14.23 33.26 -3.66
N ASP A 430 -13.24 34.12 -3.44
CA ASP A 430 -12.51 34.82 -4.51
C ASP A 430 -11.73 33.83 -5.41
N LEU A 431 -11.29 32.70 -4.84
CA LEU A 431 -10.70 31.58 -5.59
C LEU A 431 -11.73 30.67 -6.27
N GLY A 432 -13.03 30.98 -6.15
CA GLY A 432 -14.12 30.23 -6.79
C GLY A 432 -14.61 29.01 -6.02
N TYR A 433 -14.27 28.87 -4.73
CA TYR A 433 -14.71 27.74 -3.91
C TYR A 433 -15.97 28.04 -3.10
N ASN A 434 -16.79 27.01 -2.91
CA ASN A 434 -17.89 27.02 -1.93
C ASN A 434 -17.30 27.05 -0.52
N ALA A 435 -17.62 28.09 0.27
CA ALA A 435 -17.05 28.27 1.60
C ALA A 435 -18.08 28.79 2.60
N ASP A 436 -18.48 27.91 3.50
CA ASP A 436 -19.34 28.18 4.65
C ASP A 436 -18.48 28.65 5.83
N PHE A 437 -18.79 29.82 6.38
CA PHE A 437 -18.09 30.37 7.53
C PHE A 437 -18.86 30.10 8.83
N VAL A 438 -18.16 29.57 9.83
CA VAL A 438 -18.74 29.29 11.16
C VAL A 438 -17.93 29.97 12.26
N PRO A 439 -18.56 30.73 13.17
CA PRO A 439 -17.85 31.42 14.23
C PRO A 439 -17.08 30.50 15.19
N SER A 440 -15.93 31.01 15.64
CA SER A 440 -15.07 30.45 16.67
C SER A 440 -15.68 30.36 18.07
N HIS A 441 -15.25 29.42 18.91
CA HIS A 441 -15.53 29.44 20.35
C HIS A 441 -14.92 30.66 21.07
N GLN A 442 -13.90 31.30 20.47
CA GLN A 442 -13.29 32.54 20.96
C GLN A 442 -14.14 33.78 20.61
N ALA A 443 -15.22 33.62 19.82
CA ALA A 443 -16.18 34.69 19.63
C ALA A 443 -16.90 35.00 20.94
N ARG A 444 -17.09 36.29 21.25
CA ARG A 444 -17.69 36.74 22.52
C ARG A 444 -19.07 36.09 22.71
N GLY A 445 -19.29 35.47 23.87
CA GLY A 445 -20.61 34.99 24.30
C GLY A 445 -20.81 33.47 24.37
N PHE A 446 -19.80 32.65 24.03
CA PHE A 446 -19.89 31.19 24.12
C PHE A 446 -18.97 30.59 25.18
N THR A 447 -19.44 29.52 25.85
CA THR A 447 -18.57 28.58 26.56
C THR A 447 -18.05 27.52 25.59
N GLY A 448 -16.93 26.86 25.91
CA GLY A 448 -16.42 25.75 25.10
C GLY A 448 -17.46 24.63 24.91
N GLU A 449 -18.21 24.29 25.96
CA GLU A 449 -19.26 23.26 25.91
C GLU A 449 -20.45 23.69 25.03
N SER A 450 -21.00 24.88 25.26
CA SER A 450 -22.13 25.39 24.48
C SER A 450 -21.77 25.55 23.00
N TRP A 451 -20.54 25.98 22.71
CA TRP A 451 -20.06 26.09 21.35
C TRP A 451 -19.90 24.72 20.69
N ASN A 452 -19.32 23.72 21.37
CA ASN A 452 -19.18 22.38 20.79
C ASN A 452 -20.54 21.75 20.47
N ARG A 453 -21.56 21.95 21.31
CA ARG A 453 -22.93 21.48 21.01
C ARG A 453 -23.52 22.16 19.77
N ALA A 454 -23.41 23.48 19.67
CA ALA A 454 -23.91 24.22 18.50
C ALA A 454 -23.14 23.82 17.23
N PHE A 455 -21.80 23.77 17.32
CA PHE A 455 -20.93 23.32 16.23
C PHE A 455 -21.29 21.91 15.74
N ALA A 456 -21.54 20.97 16.64
CA ALA A 456 -21.94 19.61 16.27
C ALA A 456 -23.25 19.59 15.47
N HIS A 457 -24.24 20.39 15.88
CA HIS A 457 -25.51 20.51 15.19
C HIS A 457 -25.34 21.11 13.78
N ASP A 458 -24.64 22.25 13.68
CA ASP A 458 -24.42 22.94 12.41
C ASP A 458 -23.56 22.10 11.45
N PHE A 459 -22.54 21.43 11.99
CA PHE A 459 -21.67 20.55 11.20
C PHE A 459 -22.41 19.32 10.69
N ALA A 460 -23.28 18.70 11.51
CA ALA A 460 -24.13 17.61 11.05
C ALA A 460 -25.08 18.06 9.93
N ALA A 461 -25.70 19.23 10.05
CA ALA A 461 -26.54 19.80 9.01
C ALA A 461 -25.76 20.11 7.72
N ALA A 462 -24.53 20.61 7.83
CA ALA A 462 -23.66 20.84 6.68
C ALA A 462 -23.28 19.52 5.97
N LEU A 463 -22.98 18.45 6.72
CA LEU A 463 -22.72 17.13 6.16
C LEU A 463 -23.96 16.57 5.44
N GLU A 464 -25.16 16.79 5.98
CA GLU A 464 -26.42 16.35 5.36
C GLU A 464 -26.74 17.14 4.09
N TYR A 465 -26.51 18.46 4.10
CA TYR A 465 -26.75 19.33 2.96
C TYR A 465 -25.78 19.07 1.80
N HIS A 466 -24.47 19.05 2.10
CA HIS A 466 -23.44 18.89 1.08
C HIS A 466 -23.23 17.43 0.67
N ALA A 467 -23.60 16.48 1.52
CA ALA A 467 -23.39 15.04 1.34
C ALA A 467 -21.95 14.69 0.89
N PRO A 468 -20.91 15.14 1.61
CA PRO A 468 -19.54 14.83 1.23
C PRO A 468 -19.23 13.34 1.44
N GLU A 469 -18.38 12.78 0.60
CA GLU A 469 -17.89 11.42 0.76
C GLU A 469 -16.76 11.32 1.79
N ALA A 470 -16.06 12.43 2.00
CA ALA A 470 -15.01 12.51 3.00
C ALA A 470 -14.88 13.92 3.61
N VAL A 471 -14.28 13.97 4.80
CA VAL A 471 -13.97 15.19 5.55
C VAL A 471 -12.47 15.27 5.80
N VAL A 472 -11.86 16.44 5.61
CA VAL A 472 -10.50 16.74 6.06
C VAL A 472 -10.56 17.85 7.09
N PHE A 473 -10.21 17.57 8.34
CA PHE A 473 -10.07 18.58 9.38
C PHE A 473 -8.61 19.03 9.49
N ASP A 474 -8.35 20.30 9.23
CA ASP A 474 -7.05 20.93 9.42
C ASP A 474 -7.04 21.82 10.65
N GLY A 475 -6.40 21.32 11.70
CA GLY A 475 -6.30 21.99 12.99
C GLY A 475 -5.38 21.27 13.95
N SER A 476 -4.83 22.01 14.92
CA SER A 476 -3.93 21.43 15.93
C SER A 476 -4.65 20.48 16.90
N MET A 477 -5.93 20.73 17.20
CA MET A 477 -6.73 19.89 18.08
C MET A 477 -8.16 19.74 17.53
N PRO A 478 -8.63 18.51 17.26
CA PRO A 478 -10.02 18.25 16.91
C PRO A 478 -10.97 18.66 18.04
N TYR A 479 -12.04 19.35 17.70
CA TYR A 479 -13.08 19.76 18.66
C TYR A 479 -13.92 18.56 19.09
N THR A 480 -14.46 18.60 20.32
CA THR A 480 -15.36 17.53 20.79
C THR A 480 -16.60 17.41 19.92
N GLY A 481 -17.24 18.53 19.56
CA GLY A 481 -18.42 18.50 18.68
C GLY A 481 -18.13 17.99 17.27
N LEU A 482 -16.90 18.15 16.77
CA LEU A 482 -16.47 17.52 15.51
C LEU A 482 -16.39 16.00 15.67
N VAL A 483 -15.70 15.56 16.73
CA VAL A 483 -15.51 14.13 17.04
C VAL A 483 -16.85 13.42 17.25
N ASP A 484 -17.76 14.00 18.03
CA ASP A 484 -19.07 13.41 18.31
C ASP A 484 -19.88 13.15 17.02
N VAL A 485 -19.79 14.06 16.04
CA VAL A 485 -20.48 13.94 14.74
C VAL A 485 -19.85 12.86 13.86
N LEU A 486 -18.51 12.73 13.90
CA LEU A 486 -17.77 11.71 13.16
C LEU A 486 -18.02 10.31 13.74
N ASP A 487 -17.98 10.16 15.06
CA ASP A 487 -18.25 8.88 15.76
C ASP A 487 -19.67 8.38 15.47
N ALA A 488 -20.65 9.29 15.36
CA ALA A 488 -22.01 8.95 14.97
C ALA A 488 -22.15 8.52 13.48
N ARG A 489 -21.10 8.68 12.66
CA ARG A 489 -21.08 8.41 11.21
C ARG A 489 -19.86 7.53 10.83
N PRO A 490 -19.76 6.28 11.31
CA PRO A 490 -18.58 5.43 11.11
C PRO A 490 -18.30 5.06 9.64
N ARG A 491 -19.24 5.30 8.72
CA ARG A 491 -19.05 5.11 7.27
C ARG A 491 -18.50 6.35 6.55
N LEU A 492 -18.51 7.52 7.20
CA LEU A 492 -17.95 8.74 6.64
C LEU A 492 -16.43 8.70 6.77
N THR A 493 -15.73 8.82 5.64
CA THR A 493 -14.26 8.83 5.65
C THR A 493 -13.79 10.18 6.21
N SER A 494 -12.92 10.17 7.21
CA SER A 494 -12.46 11.39 7.90
C SER A 494 -10.95 11.42 8.06
N PHE A 495 -10.33 12.56 7.75
CA PHE A 495 -8.90 12.77 7.86
C PHE A 495 -8.60 13.91 8.82
N TRP A 496 -7.65 13.70 9.73
CA TRP A 496 -7.10 14.78 10.54
C TRP A 496 -5.76 15.22 9.95
N MET A 497 -5.72 16.41 9.37
CA MET A 497 -4.50 17.07 8.96
C MET A 497 -3.83 17.70 10.20
N ARG A 498 -2.91 16.94 10.81
CA ARG A 498 -2.21 17.29 12.06
C ARG A 498 -0.80 17.78 11.75
N ARG A 499 -0.42 18.93 12.30
CA ARG A 499 0.96 19.42 12.21
C ARG A 499 1.84 18.74 13.27
N ALA A 500 3.06 18.39 12.87
CA ALA A 500 4.12 17.92 13.78
C ALA A 500 4.67 19.07 14.65
N LEU A 501 5.83 18.89 15.29
CA LEU A 501 6.52 19.92 16.09
C LEU A 501 5.72 20.39 17.31
N TRP A 502 4.99 19.48 17.96
CA TRP A 502 4.31 19.77 19.22
C TRP A 502 5.31 20.06 20.34
N LYS A 503 4.91 20.84 21.35
CA LYS A 503 5.82 21.13 22.47
C LYS A 503 6.10 19.83 23.27
N PRO A 504 7.35 19.57 23.68
CA PRO A 504 7.63 18.46 24.59
C PRO A 504 6.77 18.53 25.86
N GLY A 505 6.30 17.39 26.34
CA GLY A 505 5.45 17.32 27.54
C GLY A 505 3.98 17.71 27.31
N GLN A 506 3.56 18.02 26.09
CA GLN A 506 2.14 18.02 25.76
C GLN A 506 1.56 16.61 25.94
N SER A 507 0.36 16.55 26.50
CA SER A 507 -0.27 15.29 26.90
C SER A 507 -0.38 14.31 25.74
N GLU A 508 0.12 13.09 25.92
CA GLU A 508 -0.03 11.98 24.98
C GLU A 508 -1.52 11.62 24.76
N ILE A 509 -2.39 11.94 25.71
CA ILE A 509 -3.86 11.77 25.59
C ILE A 509 -4.41 12.60 24.42
N ALA A 510 -3.76 13.71 24.05
CA ALA A 510 -4.16 14.50 22.90
C ALA A 510 -3.91 13.77 21.56
N LEU A 511 -2.98 12.80 21.52
CA LEU A 511 -2.76 11.96 20.34
C LEU A 511 -3.90 10.98 20.14
N VAL A 512 -4.49 10.45 21.23
CA VAL A 512 -5.60 9.47 21.22
C VAL A 512 -6.82 9.94 20.41
N ARG A 513 -6.93 11.25 20.12
CA ARG A 513 -8.00 11.74 19.23
C ARG A 513 -7.87 11.24 17.79
N ASP A 514 -6.73 10.69 17.40
CA ASP A 514 -6.56 9.99 16.13
C ASP A 514 -7.56 8.84 15.91
N MET A 515 -7.99 8.17 16.98
CA MET A 515 -8.94 7.05 16.93
C MET A 515 -10.32 7.41 16.35
N HIS A 516 -10.69 8.70 16.41
CA HIS A 516 -11.96 9.21 15.88
C HIS A 516 -11.91 9.54 14.38
N PHE A 517 -10.73 9.45 13.78
CA PHE A 517 -10.52 9.70 12.36
C PHE A 517 -10.21 8.41 11.63
N THR A 518 -10.58 8.37 10.35
CA THR A 518 -10.17 7.26 9.47
C THR A 518 -8.65 7.22 9.30
N ALA A 519 -7.99 8.39 9.24
CA ALA A 519 -6.53 8.49 9.27
C ALA A 519 -6.06 9.89 9.67
N VAL A 520 -4.80 9.99 10.11
CA VAL A 520 -4.12 11.27 10.35
C VAL A 520 -3.13 11.53 9.22
N ILE A 521 -3.13 12.74 8.65
CA ILE A 521 -2.15 13.20 7.67
C ILE A 521 -1.23 14.20 8.36
N GLU A 522 0.09 13.97 8.27
CA GLU A 522 1.11 14.82 8.87
C GLU A 522 1.99 15.44 7.77
N PRO A 523 1.76 16.73 7.40
CA PRO A 523 2.64 17.45 6.49
C PRO A 523 4.03 17.64 7.08
N GLY A 524 5.05 17.45 6.24
CA GLY A 524 6.44 17.72 6.58
C GLY A 524 6.70 19.21 6.82
N ASP A 525 7.79 19.48 7.52
CA ASP A 525 8.29 20.81 7.81
C ASP A 525 9.81 20.84 7.56
N ILE A 526 10.37 22.01 7.25
CA ILE A 526 11.82 22.15 7.07
C ILE A 526 12.58 21.93 8.38
N ALA A 527 11.93 22.18 9.52
CA ALA A 527 12.49 21.99 10.86
C ALA A 527 12.29 20.57 11.43
N GLU A 528 11.79 19.62 10.63
CA GLU A 528 11.44 18.28 11.12
C GLU A 528 12.60 17.52 11.79
N ARG A 529 13.85 17.79 11.38
CA ARG A 529 15.04 17.18 11.99
C ARG A 529 15.23 17.57 13.47
N GLU A 530 14.66 18.70 13.86
CA GLU A 530 14.72 19.24 15.22
C GLU A 530 13.44 18.90 16.02
N ASP A 531 12.55 18.07 15.47
CA ASP A 531 11.30 17.69 16.12
C ASP A 531 11.57 16.73 17.28
N VAL A 532 11.48 17.27 18.50
CA VAL A 532 11.54 16.54 19.77
C VAL A 532 10.18 16.50 20.47
N GLY A 533 9.11 16.81 19.73
CA GLY A 533 7.75 16.96 20.25
C GLY A 533 7.00 15.66 20.50
N THR A 534 5.88 15.74 21.24
CA THR A 534 5.00 14.59 21.54
C THR A 534 4.54 13.84 20.28
N THR A 535 4.36 14.54 19.15
CA THR A 535 3.94 13.94 17.87
C THR A 535 4.92 12.91 17.31
N VAL A 536 6.19 12.93 17.74
CA VAL A 536 7.20 11.94 17.34
C VAL A 536 6.81 10.52 17.81
N LEU A 537 6.14 10.41 18.97
CA LEU A 537 5.77 9.12 19.56
C LEU A 537 4.75 8.35 18.70
N GLY A 538 3.79 9.06 18.10
CA GLY A 538 2.74 8.49 17.24
C GLY A 538 3.04 8.55 15.74
N ARG A 539 4.28 8.86 15.34
CA ARG A 539 4.63 9.12 13.93
C ARG A 539 4.55 7.87 13.04
N GLN A 540 4.53 6.69 13.64
CA GLN A 540 4.40 5.40 12.94
C GLN A 540 2.98 5.21 12.35
N ASP A 541 2.00 5.85 12.97
CA ASP A 541 0.56 5.62 12.72
C ASP A 541 -0.09 6.75 11.90
N VAL A 542 0.72 7.68 11.39
CA VAL A 542 0.25 8.82 10.57
C VAL A 542 0.77 8.77 9.14
N LEU A 543 -0.02 9.32 8.22
CA LEU A 543 0.32 9.45 6.80
C LEU A 543 1.18 10.70 6.59
N ARG A 544 2.48 10.50 6.52
CA ARG A 544 3.42 11.58 6.26
C ARG A 544 3.44 12.00 4.80
N VAL A 545 3.34 13.30 4.56
CA VAL A 545 3.39 13.89 3.21
C VAL A 545 4.43 15.02 3.14
N PRO A 546 4.97 15.34 1.96
CA PRO A 546 5.81 16.54 1.81
C PRO A 546 5.08 17.82 2.26
N PRO A 547 5.81 18.91 2.53
CA PRO A 547 5.18 20.20 2.85
C PRO A 547 4.14 20.59 1.80
N ILE A 548 2.93 20.92 2.27
CA ILE A 548 1.83 21.34 1.39
C ILE A 548 1.96 22.84 1.15
N LEU A 549 2.29 23.20 -0.08
CA LEU A 549 2.52 24.58 -0.50
C LEU A 549 1.45 25.01 -1.51
N LEU A 550 1.03 26.27 -1.42
CA LEU A 550 0.05 26.83 -2.35
C LEU A 550 0.58 26.86 -3.79
N HIS A 551 1.84 27.26 -3.95
CA HIS A 551 2.50 27.45 -5.24
C HIS A 551 3.40 26.28 -5.65
N ASP A 552 3.28 25.87 -6.91
CA ASP A 552 4.20 24.92 -7.55
C ASP A 552 5.59 25.53 -7.71
N ALA A 553 6.61 24.68 -7.93
CA ALA A 553 7.97 25.13 -8.14
C ALA A 553 8.11 26.08 -9.33
N THR A 554 7.28 25.89 -10.37
CA THR A 554 7.24 26.69 -11.60
C THR A 554 6.53 28.04 -11.42
N GLU A 555 5.64 28.16 -10.45
CA GLU A 555 4.92 29.41 -10.14
C GLU A 555 5.74 30.35 -9.23
N ARG A 556 6.89 29.89 -8.71
CA ARG A 556 7.73 30.65 -7.79
C ARG A 556 8.59 31.64 -8.55
N LEU A 557 8.72 32.84 -7.99
CA LEU A 557 9.72 33.81 -8.44
C LEU A 557 11.12 33.22 -8.36
N SER A 558 11.98 33.59 -9.32
CA SER A 558 13.40 33.29 -9.20
C SER A 558 13.98 33.95 -7.94
N ARG A 559 15.12 33.45 -7.45
CA ARG A 559 15.78 34.04 -6.28
C ARG A 559 16.06 35.54 -6.44
N GLY A 560 16.44 35.98 -7.65
CA GLY A 560 16.68 37.39 -7.95
C GLY A 560 15.40 38.22 -7.95
N ASP A 561 14.34 37.70 -8.57
CA ASP A 561 13.06 38.41 -8.67
C ASP A 561 12.37 38.52 -7.31
N ALA A 562 12.39 37.45 -6.52
CA ALA A 562 11.84 37.45 -5.16
C ALA A 562 12.53 38.49 -4.27
N ARG A 563 13.85 38.65 -4.41
CA ARG A 563 14.61 39.66 -3.66
C ARG A 563 14.25 41.08 -4.07
N ARG A 564 14.18 41.35 -5.37
CA ARG A 564 13.77 42.66 -5.87
C ARG A 564 12.33 43.00 -5.47
N ALA A 565 11.42 42.02 -5.53
CA ALA A 565 10.02 42.20 -5.14
C ALA A 565 9.85 42.48 -3.63
N LEU A 566 10.74 41.96 -2.79
CA LEU A 566 10.71 42.14 -1.33
C LEU A 566 11.68 43.22 -0.83
N ASP A 567 12.33 43.97 -1.73
CA ASP A 567 13.37 44.96 -1.41
C ASP A 567 14.50 44.40 -0.53
N LEU A 568 14.98 43.20 -0.88
CA LEU A 568 16.02 42.47 -0.15
C LEU A 568 17.37 42.48 -0.89
N PRO A 569 18.51 42.40 -0.17
CA PRO A 569 19.83 42.37 -0.79
C PRO A 569 20.01 41.24 -1.84
N GLU A 570 20.62 41.58 -2.98
CA GLU A 570 20.91 40.63 -4.07
C GLU A 570 21.86 39.51 -3.66
N THR A 571 22.72 39.77 -2.67
CA THR A 571 23.69 38.80 -2.12
C THR A 571 23.61 38.76 -0.60
N GLY A 572 24.13 37.68 0.00
CA GLY A 572 24.09 37.48 1.47
C GLY A 572 22.99 36.51 1.95
N ARG A 573 23.08 36.17 3.24
CA ARG A 573 22.14 35.28 3.92
C ARG A 573 20.97 36.10 4.46
N ILE A 574 19.77 35.77 4.00
CA ILE A 574 18.53 36.39 4.44
C ILE A 574 17.87 35.42 5.42
N VAL A 575 17.40 35.92 6.55
CA VAL A 575 16.66 35.14 7.54
C VAL A 575 15.28 35.77 7.71
N CYS A 576 14.24 34.97 7.50
CA CYS A 576 12.88 35.36 7.87
C CYS A 576 12.64 34.90 9.31
N LEU A 577 12.45 35.84 10.24
CA LEU A 577 12.19 35.57 11.64
C LEU A 577 10.76 36.00 11.97
N GLN A 578 9.88 35.03 12.22
CA GLN A 578 8.52 35.28 12.71
C GLN A 578 8.44 34.88 14.18
N LEU A 579 8.37 35.86 15.08
CA LEU A 579 8.35 35.66 16.54
C LEU A 579 6.97 35.24 17.08
N GLY A 580 6.11 34.66 16.24
CA GLY A 580 4.71 34.38 16.56
C GLY A 580 3.76 35.53 16.21
N ILE A 581 2.49 35.38 16.58
CA ILE A 581 1.44 36.37 16.32
C ILE A 581 1.16 37.14 17.63
N LEU A 582 1.09 38.47 17.54
CA LEU A 582 0.75 39.37 18.66
C LEU A 582 -0.64 39.01 19.20
N GLY A 583 -0.66 38.19 20.26
CA GLY A 583 -1.88 37.70 20.90
C GLY A 583 -1.64 36.47 21.79
N ASP A 584 -0.80 35.53 21.34
CA ASP A 584 -0.60 34.22 21.99
C ASP A 584 0.81 34.00 22.56
N THR A 585 1.72 34.96 22.40
CA THR A 585 3.12 34.80 22.83
C THR A 585 3.57 36.04 23.59
N ASP A 586 3.88 35.86 24.88
CA ASP A 586 4.54 36.91 25.66
C ASP A 586 5.98 37.06 25.17
N LEU A 587 6.23 38.16 24.46
CA LEU A 587 7.55 38.51 23.93
C LEU A 587 8.38 39.33 24.92
N ALA A 588 7.86 39.65 26.12
CA ALA A 588 8.60 40.41 27.12
C ALA A 588 9.95 39.75 27.51
N PRO A 589 10.06 38.41 27.68
CA PRO A 589 11.35 37.79 28.00
C PRO A 589 12.39 37.94 26.90
N LEU A 590 11.96 37.89 25.63
CA LEU A 590 12.84 37.96 24.46
C LEU A 590 13.26 39.41 24.14
N ARG A 591 12.48 40.39 24.62
CA ARG A 591 12.83 41.82 24.58
C ARG A 591 13.73 42.24 25.74
N ALA A 592 13.77 41.45 26.81
CA ALA A 592 14.59 41.70 27.99
C ALA A 592 15.99 41.05 27.91
N ALA A 593 16.14 40.02 27.06
CA ALA A 593 17.42 39.41 26.69
C ALA A 593 18.07 40.18 25.52
#